data_AF-A0A6P2BMR8-F1
#
_entry.id   AF-A0A6P2BMR8-F1
#
_cell.length_a   1.000
_cell.length_b   1.000
_cell.length_c   1.000
_cell.angle_alpha   90.00
_cell.angle_beta   90.00
_cell.angle_gamma   90.00
#
_symmetry.space_group_name_H-M   'P 1'
#
loop_
_entity.id
_entity.type
_entity.pdbx_description
1 polymer ?
#
loop_
_entity_poly.entity_id
_entity_poly.type
_entity_poly.pdbx_seq_one_letter_code
_entity_poly.pdbx_strand_id
1 'polypeptide(L)'
;MESRAAQLSKQYRGQLDILTGSETAAKAAAARVALLDRRFAAVHRELARFAAASYEGAPASQALAAFLDGGDPSRVLSGSALVEYLVQQRAARQQEQQRLIAAEERAKQAAQAKVSRLRQLLATLVGQQQRVKRLLDQFRPQSPTIGDNITPRMREVRDEIDRRFGPFSAIGCYRPGNDGEHPLGRACDFMLSSGGVMPAAANIQLGYDIAAWAQANASRLGIMYIIYRQRIWDVRMGSAGWVPMEDRGSITANHYDHVHISVF
;
A
#
# COMPACT_ATOMS: atom_id res chain seq x y z
N MET A 1 13.46 -3.25 -19.67
CA MET A 1 12.63 -2.40 -18.77
C MET A 1 12.11 -3.17 -17.56
N GLU A 2 11.86 -4.47 -17.68
CA GLU A 2 11.42 -5.35 -16.58
C GLU A 2 12.33 -5.36 -15.35
N SER A 3 13.66 -5.29 -15.50
CA SER A 3 14.57 -5.28 -14.35
C SER A 3 14.44 -4.02 -13.48
N ARG A 4 14.17 -2.86 -14.11
CA ARG A 4 13.93 -1.59 -13.39
C ARG A 4 12.58 -1.60 -12.67
N ALA A 5 11.53 -2.15 -13.28
CA ALA A 5 10.22 -2.27 -12.67
C ALA A 5 10.24 -3.23 -11.45
N ALA A 6 10.96 -4.36 -11.57
CA ALA A 6 11.16 -5.30 -10.47
C ALA A 6 11.96 -4.69 -9.31
N GLN A 7 13.02 -3.92 -9.61
CA GLN A 7 13.78 -3.17 -8.60
C GLN A 7 12.93 -2.13 -7.88
N LEU A 8 12.12 -1.35 -8.62
CA LEU A 8 11.20 -0.37 -8.06
C LEU A 8 10.14 -1.02 -7.16
N SER A 9 9.54 -2.13 -7.59
CA SER A 9 8.56 -2.87 -6.79
C SER A 9 9.17 -3.44 -5.50
N LYS A 10 10.42 -3.92 -5.56
CA LYS A 10 11.17 -4.39 -4.38
C LYS A 10 11.50 -3.25 -3.42
N GLN A 11 11.93 -2.10 -3.95
CA GLN A 11 12.20 -0.90 -3.14
C GLN A 11 10.93 -0.37 -2.48
N TYR A 12 9.81 -0.33 -3.21
CA TYR A 12 8.54 0.17 -2.70
C TYR A 12 8.01 -0.73 -1.57
N ARG A 13 8.06 -2.06 -1.73
CA ARG A 13 7.73 -3.01 -0.66
C ARG A 13 8.60 -2.82 0.58
N GLY A 14 9.93 -2.72 0.39
CA GLY A 14 10.84 -2.47 1.51
C GLY A 14 10.56 -1.15 2.24
N GLN A 15 10.18 -0.09 1.53
CA GLN A 15 9.79 1.18 2.13
C GLN A 15 8.46 1.09 2.89
N LEU A 16 7.51 0.31 2.38
CA LEU A 16 6.21 0.07 3.03
C LEU A 16 6.37 -0.72 4.33
N ASP A 17 7.26 -1.71 4.35
CA ASP A 17 7.59 -2.48 5.56
C ASP A 17 8.26 -1.60 6.61
N ILE A 18 9.19 -0.73 6.20
CA ILE A 18 9.82 0.27 7.09
C ILE A 18 8.78 1.24 7.66
N LEU A 19 7.83 1.70 6.84
CA LEU A 19 6.77 2.61 7.26
C LEU A 19 5.85 1.95 8.30
N THR A 20 5.41 0.72 8.03
CA THR A 20 4.54 -0.08 8.90
C THR A 20 5.22 -0.39 10.24
N GLY A 21 6.50 -0.77 10.21
CA GLY A 21 7.31 -0.95 11.42
C GLY A 21 7.48 0.34 12.22
N SER A 22 7.68 1.47 11.53
CA SER A 22 7.82 2.79 12.15
C SER A 22 6.52 3.28 12.79
N GLU A 23 5.36 3.06 12.15
CA GLU A 23 4.04 3.37 12.70
C GLU A 23 3.74 2.52 13.94
N THR A 24 4.02 1.21 13.88
CA THR A 24 3.85 0.30 15.01
C THR A 24 4.72 0.72 16.20
N ALA A 25 5.98 1.08 15.95
CA ALA A 25 6.88 1.59 16.99
C ALA A 25 6.41 2.93 17.57
N ALA A 26 5.84 3.82 16.74
CA ALA A 26 5.28 5.09 17.20
C ALA A 26 4.04 4.90 18.09
N LYS A 27 3.11 3.99 17.71
CA LYS A 27 1.94 3.63 18.53
C LYS A 27 2.37 3.01 19.88
N ALA A 28 3.35 2.12 19.87
CA ALA A 28 3.89 1.52 21.10
C ALA A 28 4.56 2.56 22.01
N ALA A 29 5.29 3.52 21.43
CA ALA A 29 5.89 4.63 22.18
C ALA A 29 4.81 5.55 22.80
N ALA A 30 3.77 5.90 22.04
CA ALA A 30 2.65 6.69 22.54
C ALA A 30 1.90 6.01 23.69
N ALA A 31 1.67 4.68 23.58
CA ALA A 31 1.05 3.91 24.65
C ALA A 31 1.91 3.86 25.92
N ARG A 32 3.25 3.77 25.78
CA ARG A 32 4.18 3.83 26.91
C ARG A 32 4.17 5.20 27.59
N VAL A 33 4.14 6.29 26.83
CA VAL A 33 4.02 7.66 27.38
C VAL A 33 2.73 7.79 28.19
N ALA A 34 1.59 7.38 27.63
CA ALA A 34 0.30 7.44 28.35
C ALA A 34 0.27 6.60 29.64
N LEU A 35 0.96 5.45 29.66
CA LEU A 35 1.11 4.63 30.87
C LEU A 35 1.98 5.33 31.92
N LEU A 36 3.09 5.94 31.50
CA LEU A 36 4.01 6.65 32.39
C LEU A 36 3.33 7.88 33.01
N ASP A 37 2.55 8.65 32.24
CA ASP A 37 1.77 9.79 32.74
C ASP A 37 0.78 9.36 33.84
N ARG A 38 0.08 8.24 33.63
CA ARG A 38 -0.85 7.69 34.63
C ARG A 38 -0.12 7.26 35.91
N ARG A 39 1.06 6.64 35.78
CA ARG A 39 1.89 6.25 36.93
C ARG A 39 2.41 7.48 37.67
N PHE A 40 2.88 8.49 36.95
CA PHE A 40 3.36 9.74 37.53
C PHE A 40 2.25 10.45 38.31
N ALA A 41 1.04 10.52 37.75
CA ALA A 41 -0.12 11.09 38.43
C ALA A 41 -0.55 10.29 39.68
N ALA A 42 -0.43 8.96 39.64
CA ALA A 42 -0.71 8.11 40.80
C ALA A 42 0.32 8.34 41.92
N VAL A 43 1.61 8.37 41.59
CA VAL A 43 2.70 8.66 42.53
C VAL A 43 2.55 10.05 43.13
N HIS A 44 2.17 11.07 42.34
CA HIS A 44 1.90 12.42 42.86
C HIS A 44 0.73 12.45 43.84
N ARG A 45 -0.38 11.74 43.56
CA ARG A 45 -1.52 11.64 44.49
C ARG A 45 -1.14 10.92 45.78
N GLU A 46 -0.30 9.90 45.69
CA GLU A 46 0.19 9.17 46.85
C GLU A 46 1.11 10.06 47.71
N LEU A 47 2.02 10.80 47.08
CA LEU A 47 2.86 11.81 47.74
C LEU A 47 2.02 12.90 48.43
N ALA A 48 0.96 13.39 47.79
CA ALA A 48 0.06 14.38 48.37
C ALA A 48 -0.69 13.83 49.60
N ARG A 49 -1.13 12.57 49.56
CA ARG A 49 -1.76 11.89 50.71
C ARG A 49 -0.78 11.64 51.84
N PHE A 50 0.45 11.22 51.54
CA PHE A 50 1.50 11.08 52.54
C PHE A 50 1.88 12.43 53.17
N ALA A 51 1.96 13.49 52.37
CA ALA A 51 2.21 14.85 52.86
C ALA A 51 1.08 15.34 53.78
N ALA A 52 -0.18 15.13 53.40
CA ALA A 52 -1.35 15.45 54.22
C ALA A 52 -1.35 14.64 55.55
N ALA A 53 -1.14 13.33 55.49
CA ALA A 53 -1.06 12.48 56.67
C ALA A 53 0.11 12.85 57.61
N SER A 54 1.25 13.28 57.05
CA SER A 54 2.39 13.76 57.85
C SER A 54 2.17 15.14 58.47
N TYR A 55 1.26 15.95 57.91
CA TYR A 55 0.83 17.23 58.48
C TYR A 55 -0.24 17.03 59.59
N GLU A 56 -1.11 16.03 59.43
CA GLU A 56 -2.14 15.67 60.41
C GLU A 56 -1.59 14.84 61.60
N GLY A 57 -0.50 14.10 61.40
CA GLY A 57 0.11 13.22 62.41
C GLY A 57 1.61 13.42 62.60
N ALA A 58 2.07 14.68 62.67
CA ALA A 58 3.49 15.07 62.67
C ALA A 58 4.43 14.15 63.51
N PRO A 59 5.24 13.28 62.85
CA PRO A 59 6.25 12.47 63.53
C PRO A 59 7.44 13.29 63.99
N ALA A 60 7.72 14.40 63.30
CA ALA A 60 8.80 15.32 63.64
C ALA A 60 8.52 16.06 64.96
N SER A 61 7.26 16.40 65.28
CA SER A 61 6.90 16.96 66.57
C SER A 61 6.87 15.91 67.67
N GLN A 62 6.54 14.65 67.38
CA GLN A 62 6.61 13.56 68.36
C GLN A 62 8.05 13.14 68.69
N ALA A 63 8.95 13.10 67.70
CA ALA A 63 10.36 12.83 67.92
C ALA A 63 11.04 13.99 68.68
N LEU A 64 10.71 15.24 68.35
CA LEU A 64 11.20 16.42 69.07
C LEU A 64 10.61 16.49 70.49
N ALA A 65 9.34 16.14 70.69
CA ALA A 65 8.71 16.04 72.00
C ALA A 65 9.36 14.93 72.86
N ALA A 66 9.63 13.75 72.29
CA ALA A 66 10.32 12.66 72.99
C ALA A 66 11.79 13.01 73.36
N PHE A 67 12.42 13.88 72.57
CA PHE A 67 13.77 14.42 72.83
C PHE A 67 13.77 15.47 73.95
N LEU A 68 12.70 16.28 74.03
CA LEU A 68 12.54 17.33 75.05
C LEU A 68 12.04 16.81 76.40
N ASP A 69 11.35 15.66 76.43
CA ASP A 69 10.76 15.05 77.63
C ASP A 69 11.71 14.06 78.36
N GLY A 70 13.01 14.06 78.03
CA GLY A 70 14.02 13.25 78.71
C GLY A 70 13.93 11.73 78.46
N GLY A 71 13.38 11.30 77.32
CA GLY A 71 13.13 9.90 77.01
C GLY A 71 14.38 9.03 76.78
N ASP A 72 14.19 7.72 76.97
CA ASP A 72 15.17 6.62 76.80
C ASP A 72 16.12 6.82 75.58
N PRO A 73 17.45 6.87 75.79
CA PRO A 73 18.46 7.08 74.73
C PRO A 73 18.34 6.11 73.55
N SER A 74 17.85 4.90 73.82
CA SER A 74 17.60 3.86 72.83
C SER A 74 16.53 4.30 71.81
N ARG A 75 15.51 5.04 72.27
CA ARG A 75 14.40 5.54 71.45
C ARG A 75 14.82 6.75 70.60
N VAL A 76 15.71 7.58 71.14
CA VAL A 76 16.30 8.71 70.41
C VAL A 76 17.15 8.22 69.24
N LEU A 77 18.02 7.23 69.47
CA LEU A 77 18.83 6.60 68.42
C LEU A 77 17.98 5.85 67.38
N SER A 78 16.92 5.17 67.83
CA SER A 78 15.96 4.51 66.91
C SER A 78 15.19 5.53 66.07
N GLY A 79 14.83 6.68 66.67
CA GLY A 79 14.19 7.80 65.99
C GLY A 79 15.10 8.50 64.97
N SER A 80 16.39 8.68 65.28
CA SER A 80 17.36 9.25 64.35
C SER A 80 17.64 8.33 63.16
N ALA A 81 17.77 7.02 63.39
CA ALA A 81 17.94 6.03 62.32
C ALA A 81 16.73 6.00 61.36
N LEU A 82 15.52 6.15 61.89
CA LEU A 82 14.30 6.25 61.08
C LEU A 82 14.26 7.54 60.24
N VAL A 83 14.64 8.68 60.83
CA VAL A 83 14.71 9.96 60.10
C VAL A 83 15.74 9.90 58.99
N GLU A 84 16.93 9.35 59.26
CA GLU A 84 17.99 9.20 58.26
C GLU A 84 17.57 8.27 57.11
N TYR A 85 16.90 7.15 57.42
CA TYR A 85 16.30 6.27 56.42
C TYR A 85 15.26 6.99 55.54
N LEU A 86 14.37 7.78 56.13
CA LEU A 86 13.34 8.53 55.39
C LEU A 86 13.95 9.62 54.49
N VAL A 87 15.02 10.30 54.95
CA VAL A 87 15.77 11.28 54.15
C VAL A 87 16.46 10.59 52.96
N GLN A 88 17.11 9.44 53.19
CA GLN A 88 17.70 8.65 52.11
C GLN A 88 16.65 8.16 51.11
N GLN A 89 15.48 7.71 51.58
CA GLN A 89 14.39 7.26 50.72
C GLN A 89 13.81 8.42 49.88
N ARG A 90 13.65 9.63 50.46
CA ARG A 90 13.24 10.83 49.72
C ARG A 90 14.27 11.23 48.66
N ALA A 91 15.56 11.23 49.01
CA ALA A 91 16.63 11.56 48.07
C ALA A 91 16.66 10.57 46.89
N ALA A 92 16.53 9.26 47.15
CA ALA A 92 16.45 8.23 46.12
C ALA A 92 15.22 8.41 45.20
N ARG A 93 14.04 8.70 45.77
CA ARG A 93 12.82 8.98 44.98
C ARG A 93 12.97 10.23 44.12
N GLN A 94 13.58 11.29 44.64
CA GLN A 94 13.83 12.52 43.90
C GLN A 94 14.81 12.30 42.74
N GLN A 95 15.87 11.52 42.96
CA GLN A 95 16.83 11.18 41.92
C GLN A 95 16.19 10.32 40.82
N GLU A 96 15.33 9.36 41.19
CA GLU A 96 14.59 8.55 40.24
C GLU A 96 13.61 9.40 39.42
N GLN A 97 12.90 10.35 40.05
CA GLN A 97 12.02 11.28 39.35
C GLN A 97 12.79 12.13 38.32
N GLN A 98 13.97 12.63 38.66
CA GLN A 98 14.82 13.38 37.71
C GLN A 98 15.27 12.50 36.54
N ARG A 99 15.60 11.22 36.78
CA ARG A 99 15.92 10.27 35.71
C ARG A 99 14.74 10.03 34.77
N LEU A 100 13.53 9.90 35.31
CA LEU A 100 12.31 9.71 34.51
C LEU A 100 12.01 10.93 33.63
N ILE A 101 12.14 12.15 34.16
CA ILE A 101 11.97 13.39 33.39
C ILE A 101 12.99 13.45 32.23
N ALA A 102 14.27 13.15 32.51
CA ALA A 102 15.29 13.12 31.47
C ALA A 102 15.03 12.02 30.41
N ALA A 103 14.51 10.87 30.82
CA ALA A 103 14.12 9.80 29.91
C ALA A 103 12.93 10.18 29.03
N GLU A 104 11.94 10.87 29.60
CA GLU A 104 10.77 11.39 28.88
C GLU A 104 11.18 12.41 27.81
N GLU A 105 12.04 13.38 28.16
CA GLU A 105 12.53 14.37 27.19
C GLU A 105 13.32 13.73 26.05
N ARG A 106 14.19 12.76 26.35
CA ARG A 106 14.88 11.97 25.32
C ARG A 106 13.89 11.20 24.43
N ALA A 107 12.84 10.63 25.02
CA ALA A 107 11.80 9.92 24.27
C ALA A 107 11.01 10.86 23.36
N LYS A 108 10.67 12.07 23.82
CA LYS A 108 10.02 13.12 23.01
C LYS A 108 10.91 13.54 21.84
N GLN A 109 12.19 13.84 22.09
CA GLN A 109 13.14 14.20 21.04
C GLN A 109 13.28 13.08 19.99
N ALA A 110 13.42 11.83 20.45
CA ALA A 110 13.48 10.68 19.56
C ALA A 110 12.19 10.49 18.73
N ALA A 111 11.01 10.74 19.33
CA ALA A 111 9.73 10.71 18.63
C ALA A 111 9.64 11.82 17.57
N GLN A 112 10.02 13.06 17.90
CA GLN A 112 10.04 14.18 16.96
C GLN A 112 11.00 13.93 15.78
N ALA A 113 12.17 13.36 16.05
CA ALA A 113 13.11 12.96 14.99
C ALA A 113 12.50 11.90 14.05
N LYS A 114 11.79 10.90 14.61
CA LYS A 114 11.07 9.89 13.82
C LYS A 114 9.95 10.50 12.98
N VAL A 115 9.14 11.40 13.54
CA VAL A 115 8.07 12.11 12.81
C VAL A 115 8.65 12.94 11.68
N SER A 116 9.76 13.64 11.91
CA SER A 116 10.43 14.43 10.87
C SER A 116 10.94 13.54 9.73
N ARG A 117 11.54 12.39 10.07
CA ARG A 117 11.97 11.38 9.09
C ARG A 117 10.79 10.81 8.30
N LEU A 118 9.67 10.53 8.96
CA LEU A 118 8.43 10.08 8.31
C LEU A 118 7.90 11.13 7.31
N ARG A 119 7.89 12.41 7.70
CA ARG A 119 7.48 13.50 6.79
C ARG A 119 8.37 13.60 5.55
N GLN A 120 9.69 13.45 5.71
CA GLN A 120 10.63 13.43 4.59
C GLN A 120 10.43 12.22 3.66
N LEU A 121 10.18 11.04 4.23
CA LEU A 121 9.84 9.84 3.46
C LEU A 121 8.54 10.01 2.68
N LEU A 122 7.49 10.55 3.32
CA LEU A 122 6.22 10.84 2.65
C LEU A 122 6.39 11.82 1.50
N ALA A 123 7.12 12.91 1.70
CA ALA A 123 7.42 13.88 0.63
C ALA A 123 8.17 13.22 -0.54
N THR A 124 9.14 12.35 -0.23
CA THR A 124 9.89 11.58 -1.24
C THR A 124 8.97 10.64 -2.02
N LEU A 125 8.11 9.89 -1.33
CA LEU A 125 7.16 8.95 -1.93
C LEU A 125 6.14 9.65 -2.83
N VAL A 126 5.60 10.79 -2.39
CA VAL A 126 4.69 11.62 -3.20
C VAL A 126 5.41 12.13 -4.45
N GLY A 127 6.65 12.60 -4.31
CA GLY A 127 7.46 13.02 -5.46
C GLY A 127 7.74 11.89 -6.46
N GLN A 128 8.03 10.68 -5.96
CA GLN A 128 8.21 9.48 -6.79
C GLN A 128 6.91 9.08 -7.52
N GLN A 129 5.78 9.08 -6.81
CA GLN A 129 4.47 8.79 -7.40
C GLN A 129 4.16 9.75 -8.56
N GLN A 130 4.38 11.05 -8.37
CA GLN A 130 4.17 12.05 -9.42
C GLN A 130 5.10 11.83 -10.62
N ARG A 131 6.36 11.44 -10.38
CA ARG A 131 7.30 11.10 -11.45
C ARG A 131 6.84 9.87 -12.22
N VAL A 132 6.40 8.82 -11.53
CA VAL A 132 5.86 7.60 -12.16
C VAL A 132 4.62 7.94 -12.98
N LYS A 133 3.70 8.75 -12.45
CA LYS A 133 2.53 9.22 -13.19
C LYS A 133 2.93 9.92 -14.50
N ARG A 134 3.87 10.87 -14.45
CA ARG A 134 4.37 11.54 -15.66
C ARG A 134 5.00 10.56 -16.66
N LEU A 135 5.73 9.56 -16.18
CA LEU A 135 6.32 8.54 -17.05
C LEU A 135 5.26 7.64 -17.69
N LEU A 136 4.18 7.29 -16.97
CA LEU A 136 3.07 6.53 -17.51
C LEU A 136 2.25 7.35 -18.51
N ASP A 137 2.11 8.66 -18.28
CA ASP A 137 1.48 9.58 -19.22
C ASP A 137 2.31 9.71 -20.51
N GLN A 138 3.65 9.77 -20.38
CA GLN A 138 4.58 9.93 -21.51
C GLN A 138 4.80 8.65 -22.31
N PHE A 139 4.96 7.50 -21.65
CA PHE A 139 5.39 6.24 -22.24
C PHE A 139 4.37 5.12 -22.01
N ARG A 140 3.07 5.42 -22.18
CA ARG A 140 1.94 4.50 -21.93
C ARG A 140 2.32 3.03 -22.14
N PRO A 141 2.09 2.15 -21.15
CA PRO A 141 2.47 0.73 -21.28
C PRO A 141 1.89 0.14 -22.56
N GLN A 142 2.75 -0.46 -23.37
CA GLN A 142 2.36 -1.19 -24.57
C GLN A 142 2.01 -2.62 -24.20
N SER A 143 1.05 -3.20 -24.90
CA SER A 143 0.68 -4.59 -24.69
C SER A 143 1.77 -5.55 -25.18
N PRO A 144 2.04 -6.65 -24.46
CA PRO A 144 2.93 -7.68 -24.98
C PRO A 144 2.29 -8.31 -26.23
N THR A 145 3.00 -8.25 -27.35
CA THR A 145 2.56 -8.88 -28.61
C THR A 145 3.23 -10.25 -28.74
N ILE A 146 2.43 -11.27 -29.04
CA ILE A 146 2.88 -12.62 -29.35
C ILE A 146 2.73 -12.82 -30.87
N GLY A 147 3.84 -13.07 -31.56
CA GLY A 147 3.84 -13.31 -33.01
C GLY A 147 3.73 -12.02 -33.85
N ASP A 148 4.79 -11.22 -33.91
CA ASP A 148 4.78 -9.92 -34.61
C ASP A 148 5.06 -9.99 -36.12
N ASN A 149 5.03 -11.19 -36.71
CA ASN A 149 5.15 -11.37 -38.16
C ASN A 149 3.80 -11.10 -38.86
N ILE A 150 3.38 -9.84 -38.80
CA ILE A 150 2.10 -9.36 -39.31
C ILE A 150 2.27 -8.38 -40.47
N THR A 151 1.24 -8.30 -41.31
CA THR A 151 1.18 -7.33 -42.41
C THR A 151 1.26 -5.89 -41.88
N PRO A 152 1.76 -4.93 -42.69
CA PRO A 152 1.78 -3.52 -42.31
C PRO A 152 0.41 -2.98 -41.89
N ARG A 153 -0.66 -3.41 -42.57
CA ARG A 153 -2.04 -3.04 -42.25
C ARG A 153 -2.45 -3.56 -40.86
N MET A 154 -2.21 -4.84 -40.57
CA MET A 154 -2.55 -5.40 -39.26
C MET A 154 -1.73 -4.74 -38.13
N ARG A 155 -0.48 -4.36 -38.41
CA ARG A 155 0.35 -3.59 -37.48
C ARG A 155 -0.28 -2.24 -37.13
N GLU A 156 -0.74 -1.49 -38.14
CA GLU A 156 -1.43 -0.22 -37.93
C GLU A 156 -2.69 -0.39 -37.08
N VAL A 157 -3.53 -1.38 -37.40
CA VAL A 157 -4.74 -1.69 -36.64
C VAL A 157 -4.41 -2.05 -35.19
N ARG A 158 -3.43 -2.93 -34.98
CA ARG A 158 -2.97 -3.32 -33.64
C ARG A 158 -2.51 -2.11 -32.84
N ASP A 159 -1.63 -1.29 -33.40
CA ASP A 159 -1.03 -0.16 -32.70
C ASP A 159 -2.07 0.91 -32.34
N GLU A 160 -3.05 1.12 -33.21
CA GLU A 160 -4.14 2.07 -32.93
C GLU A 160 -5.08 1.57 -31.83
N ILE A 161 -5.40 0.27 -31.83
CA ILE A 161 -6.20 -0.36 -30.77
C ILE A 161 -5.44 -0.36 -29.44
N ASP A 162 -4.16 -0.75 -29.42
CA ASP A 162 -3.35 -0.78 -28.20
C ASP A 162 -3.22 0.63 -27.59
N ARG A 163 -2.95 1.65 -28.41
CA ARG A 163 -2.89 3.04 -27.96
C ARG A 163 -4.20 3.53 -27.35
N ARG A 164 -5.35 3.06 -27.86
CA ARG A 164 -6.68 3.53 -27.47
C ARG A 164 -7.27 2.76 -26.30
N PHE A 165 -7.08 1.46 -26.26
CA PHE A 165 -7.79 0.52 -25.39
C PHE A 165 -6.87 -0.31 -24.50
N GLY A 166 -5.57 -0.33 -24.79
CA GLY A 166 -4.59 -1.05 -24.00
C GLY A 166 -4.27 -0.39 -22.65
N PRO A 167 -3.46 -1.04 -21.82
CA PRO A 167 -2.77 -2.30 -22.13
C PRO A 167 -3.65 -3.54 -21.95
N PHE A 168 -3.50 -4.51 -22.84
CA PHE A 168 -4.04 -5.87 -22.80
C PHE A 168 -3.09 -6.81 -22.07
N SER A 169 -3.60 -7.95 -21.60
CA SER A 169 -2.74 -9.00 -21.03
C SER A 169 -1.81 -9.62 -22.08
N ALA A 170 -2.27 -9.69 -23.32
CA ALA A 170 -1.50 -10.02 -24.51
C ALA A 170 -2.27 -9.62 -25.76
N ILE A 171 -1.54 -9.40 -26.86
CA ILE A 171 -2.11 -9.37 -28.21
C ILE A 171 -1.53 -10.56 -28.99
N GLY A 172 -2.35 -11.55 -29.30
CA GLY A 172 -1.95 -12.74 -30.03
C GLY A 172 -2.13 -12.56 -31.53
N CYS A 173 -1.06 -12.43 -32.29
CA CYS A 173 -1.13 -12.18 -33.73
C CYS A 173 -0.68 -13.40 -34.53
N TYR A 174 0.46 -13.34 -35.23
CA TYR A 174 0.92 -14.42 -36.10
C TYR A 174 1.18 -15.72 -35.33
N ARG A 175 0.65 -16.82 -35.84
CA ARG A 175 0.98 -18.19 -35.42
C ARG A 175 0.98 -19.10 -36.64
N PRO A 176 1.94 -20.05 -36.75
CA PRO A 176 1.98 -20.98 -37.87
C PRO A 176 0.72 -21.84 -37.89
N GLY A 177 0.23 -22.14 -39.09
CA GLY A 177 -0.98 -22.90 -39.32
C GLY A 177 -1.38 -22.83 -40.79
N ASN A 178 -2.51 -23.45 -41.10
CA ASN A 178 -3.00 -23.67 -42.45
C ASN A 178 -4.48 -23.29 -42.60
N ASP A 179 -5.03 -22.60 -41.59
CA ASP A 179 -6.39 -22.10 -41.59
C ASP A 179 -6.46 -20.67 -41.00
N GLY A 180 -7.42 -19.90 -41.48
CA GLY A 180 -7.70 -18.53 -41.05
C GLY A 180 -6.60 -17.51 -41.36
N GLU A 181 -6.67 -16.37 -40.66
CA GLU A 181 -5.91 -15.16 -41.00
C GLU A 181 -4.64 -14.96 -40.17
N HIS A 182 -4.51 -15.67 -39.04
CA HIS A 182 -3.31 -15.60 -38.21
C HIS A 182 -2.04 -16.11 -38.92
N PRO A 183 -2.06 -17.25 -39.65
CA PRO A 183 -0.88 -17.72 -40.38
C PRO A 183 -0.47 -16.80 -41.54
N LEU A 184 -1.38 -15.92 -41.97
CA LEU A 184 -1.13 -14.92 -43.02
C LEU A 184 -0.63 -13.58 -42.43
N GLY A 185 -0.55 -13.47 -41.10
CA GLY A 185 -0.19 -12.21 -40.44
C GLY A 185 -1.27 -11.13 -40.59
N ARG A 186 -2.51 -11.51 -40.90
CA ARG A 186 -3.64 -10.60 -41.12
C ARG A 186 -4.62 -10.56 -39.96
N ALA A 187 -4.32 -11.20 -38.84
CA ALA A 187 -5.18 -11.19 -37.66
C ALA A 187 -4.43 -10.99 -36.35
N CYS A 188 -5.12 -10.38 -35.40
CA CYS A 188 -4.72 -10.31 -34.00
C CYS A 188 -5.92 -10.51 -33.06
N ASP A 189 -5.64 -11.19 -31.95
CA ASP A 189 -6.53 -11.47 -30.81
C ASP A 189 -6.17 -10.50 -29.67
N PHE A 190 -7.08 -9.59 -29.32
CA PHE A 190 -6.92 -8.63 -28.23
C PHE A 190 -7.48 -9.22 -26.95
N MET A 191 -6.60 -9.76 -26.09
CA MET A 191 -7.00 -10.56 -24.93
C MET A 191 -7.61 -9.69 -23.82
N LEU A 192 -8.80 -10.08 -23.35
CA LEU A 192 -9.56 -9.46 -22.26
C LEU A 192 -9.41 -10.23 -20.94
N SER A 193 -8.92 -11.46 -21.01
CA SER A 193 -8.51 -12.32 -19.91
C SER A 193 -7.42 -13.30 -20.38
N SER A 194 -6.78 -13.99 -19.44
CA SER A 194 -5.72 -14.96 -19.71
C SER A 194 -6.11 -16.37 -19.28
N GLY A 195 -5.63 -17.40 -19.98
CA GLY A 195 -5.83 -18.80 -19.57
C GLY A 195 -7.20 -19.37 -19.91
N GLY A 196 -7.91 -18.78 -20.87
CA GLY A 196 -9.19 -19.32 -21.36
C GLY A 196 -10.36 -19.16 -20.39
N VAL A 197 -10.28 -18.20 -19.45
CA VAL A 197 -11.34 -17.93 -18.47
C VAL A 197 -12.20 -16.73 -18.87
N MET A 198 -13.41 -16.66 -18.36
CA MET A 198 -14.30 -15.53 -18.62
C MET A 198 -13.70 -14.21 -18.10
N PRO A 199 -13.71 -13.13 -18.89
CA PRO A 199 -13.27 -11.83 -18.44
C PRO A 199 -14.24 -11.22 -17.41
N ALA A 200 -13.71 -10.34 -16.55
CA ALA A 200 -14.53 -9.55 -15.65
C ALA A 200 -15.50 -8.64 -16.44
N ALA A 201 -16.62 -8.23 -15.83
CA ALA A 201 -17.64 -7.40 -16.48
C ALA A 201 -17.07 -6.13 -17.15
N ALA A 202 -16.11 -5.44 -16.51
CA ALA A 202 -15.45 -4.28 -17.10
C ALA A 202 -14.69 -4.62 -18.40
N ASN A 203 -14.03 -5.78 -18.46
CA ASN A 203 -13.31 -6.23 -19.65
C ASN A 203 -14.26 -6.74 -20.74
N ILE A 204 -15.44 -7.25 -20.36
CA ILE A 204 -16.51 -7.54 -21.33
C ILE A 204 -16.97 -6.25 -22.01
N GLN A 205 -17.22 -5.19 -21.23
CA GLN A 205 -17.59 -3.90 -21.80
C GLN A 205 -16.49 -3.34 -22.71
N LEU A 206 -15.23 -3.44 -22.29
CA LEU A 206 -14.08 -3.07 -23.12
C LEU A 206 -14.08 -3.81 -24.47
N GLY A 207 -14.39 -5.12 -24.47
CA GLY A 207 -14.51 -5.90 -25.70
C GLY A 207 -15.59 -5.38 -26.65
N TYR A 208 -16.75 -4.98 -26.12
CA TYR A 208 -17.79 -4.32 -26.92
C TYR A 208 -17.32 -2.97 -27.48
N ASP A 209 -16.62 -2.16 -26.69
CA ASP A 209 -16.12 -0.85 -27.11
C ASP A 209 -15.06 -0.99 -28.23
N ILE A 210 -14.18 -1.99 -28.13
CA ILE A 210 -13.18 -2.30 -29.17
C ILE A 210 -13.89 -2.75 -30.44
N ALA A 211 -14.84 -3.69 -30.36
CA ALA A 211 -15.56 -4.21 -31.52
C ALA A 211 -16.34 -3.11 -32.24
N ALA A 212 -17.04 -2.24 -31.51
CA ALA A 212 -17.78 -1.11 -32.07
C ALA A 212 -16.84 -0.09 -32.72
N TRP A 213 -15.70 0.23 -32.08
CA TRP A 213 -14.72 1.13 -32.67
C TRP A 213 -14.09 0.56 -33.93
N ALA A 214 -13.70 -0.72 -33.90
CA ALA A 214 -13.12 -1.41 -35.04
C ALA A 214 -14.11 -1.44 -36.22
N GLN A 215 -15.39 -1.72 -35.95
CA GLN A 215 -16.46 -1.68 -36.95
C GLN A 215 -16.61 -0.28 -37.57
N ALA A 216 -16.63 0.77 -36.74
CA ALA A 216 -16.75 2.15 -37.20
C ALA A 216 -15.53 2.64 -38.01
N ASN A 217 -14.36 2.01 -37.83
CA ASN A 217 -13.12 2.36 -38.53
C ASN A 217 -12.75 1.35 -39.62
N ALA A 218 -13.61 0.36 -39.91
CA ALA A 218 -13.25 -0.78 -40.74
C ALA A 218 -12.84 -0.38 -42.16
N SER A 219 -13.54 0.59 -42.77
CA SER A 219 -13.21 1.09 -44.11
C SER A 219 -11.86 1.80 -44.15
N ARG A 220 -11.57 2.64 -43.16
CA ARG A 220 -10.29 3.37 -43.04
C ARG A 220 -9.12 2.41 -42.84
N LEU A 221 -9.32 1.38 -42.03
CA LEU A 221 -8.27 0.47 -41.58
C LEU A 221 -8.14 -0.81 -42.41
N GLY A 222 -9.05 -1.03 -43.37
CA GLY A 222 -9.10 -2.28 -44.15
C GLY A 222 -9.40 -3.50 -43.29
N ILE A 223 -10.24 -3.37 -42.26
CA ILE A 223 -10.71 -4.49 -41.44
C ILE A 223 -11.72 -5.29 -42.26
N MET A 224 -11.47 -6.59 -42.37
CA MET A 224 -12.27 -7.56 -43.12
C MET A 224 -13.39 -8.13 -42.25
N TYR A 225 -13.06 -8.63 -41.06
CA TYR A 225 -14.07 -9.13 -40.11
C TYR A 225 -13.62 -9.00 -38.66
N ILE A 226 -14.59 -9.00 -37.76
CA ILE A 226 -14.43 -8.94 -36.31
C ILE A 226 -15.21 -10.09 -35.70
N ILE A 227 -14.61 -10.82 -34.76
CA ILE A 227 -15.30 -11.84 -33.97
C ILE A 227 -15.26 -11.46 -32.50
N TYR A 228 -16.42 -11.45 -31.86
CA TYR A 228 -16.51 -11.25 -30.43
C TYR A 228 -17.74 -11.95 -29.84
N ARG A 229 -17.55 -12.68 -28.73
CA ARG A 229 -18.58 -13.40 -27.99
C ARG A 229 -19.51 -14.19 -28.90
N GLN A 230 -18.90 -15.11 -29.66
CA GLN A 230 -19.57 -16.06 -30.54
C GLN A 230 -20.42 -15.42 -31.64
N ARG A 231 -20.06 -14.21 -32.06
CA ARG A 231 -20.66 -13.53 -33.19
C ARG A 231 -19.58 -12.99 -34.09
N ILE A 232 -19.86 -12.97 -35.39
CA ILE A 232 -19.00 -12.39 -36.41
C ILE A 232 -19.69 -11.21 -37.07
N TRP A 233 -18.95 -10.15 -37.29
CA TRP A 233 -19.29 -9.09 -38.21
C TRP A 233 -18.27 -9.09 -39.35
N ASP A 234 -18.75 -9.14 -40.59
CA ASP A 234 -17.90 -9.24 -41.78
C ASP A 234 -18.37 -8.26 -42.85
N VAL A 235 -17.46 -7.44 -43.39
CA VAL A 235 -17.80 -6.43 -44.41
C VAL A 235 -18.37 -7.04 -45.68
N ARG A 236 -18.06 -8.32 -45.96
CA ARG A 236 -18.50 -9.05 -47.15
C ARG A 236 -19.93 -9.55 -47.03
N MET A 237 -20.50 -9.57 -45.81
CA MET A 237 -21.86 -10.02 -45.53
C MET A 237 -22.93 -8.90 -45.65
N GLY A 238 -22.54 -7.71 -46.11
CA GLY A 238 -23.48 -6.61 -46.39
C GLY A 238 -24.27 -6.15 -45.16
N SER A 239 -25.61 -6.11 -45.26
CA SER A 239 -26.51 -5.61 -44.20
C SER A 239 -26.83 -6.62 -43.09
N ALA A 240 -26.23 -7.81 -43.10
CA ALA A 240 -26.50 -8.86 -42.11
C ALA A 240 -26.10 -8.47 -40.68
N GLY A 241 -25.21 -7.48 -40.52
CA GLY A 241 -24.74 -7.05 -39.20
C GLY A 241 -23.96 -8.15 -38.49
N TRP A 242 -24.18 -8.31 -37.19
CA TRP A 242 -23.55 -9.36 -36.37
C TRP A 242 -24.33 -10.68 -36.51
N VAL A 243 -23.65 -11.72 -36.99
CA VAL A 243 -24.23 -13.05 -37.22
C VAL A 243 -23.75 -14.02 -36.12
N PRO A 244 -24.63 -14.87 -35.55
CA PRO A 244 -24.21 -15.88 -34.59
C PRO A 244 -23.30 -16.93 -35.24
N MET A 245 -22.33 -17.41 -34.46
CA MET A 245 -21.45 -18.53 -34.83
C MET A 245 -21.88 -19.80 -34.11
N GLU A 246 -21.51 -20.95 -34.68
CA GLU A 246 -21.63 -22.24 -34.01
C GLU A 246 -20.82 -22.28 -32.70
N ASP A 247 -21.21 -23.15 -31.78
CA ASP A 247 -20.43 -23.42 -30.57
C ASP A 247 -19.24 -24.31 -30.90
N ARG A 248 -18.04 -23.79 -30.66
CA ARG A 248 -16.75 -24.45 -30.90
C ARG A 248 -16.16 -25.08 -29.62
N GLY A 249 -16.94 -25.17 -28.54
CA GLY A 249 -16.66 -26.00 -27.38
C GLY A 249 -15.75 -25.39 -26.31
N SER A 250 -15.34 -24.13 -26.42
CA SER A 250 -14.58 -23.44 -25.35
C SER A 250 -14.76 -21.92 -25.36
N ILE A 251 -14.45 -21.26 -24.24
CA ILE A 251 -14.47 -19.79 -24.09
C ILE A 251 -13.59 -19.14 -25.16
N THR A 252 -12.37 -19.62 -25.33
CA THR A 252 -11.42 -19.09 -26.31
C THR A 252 -11.87 -19.36 -27.73
N ALA A 253 -12.28 -20.59 -28.08
CA ALA A 253 -12.73 -20.89 -29.44
C ALA A 253 -13.98 -20.09 -29.85
N ASN A 254 -14.83 -19.73 -28.87
CA ASN A 254 -16.01 -18.90 -29.05
C ASN A 254 -15.76 -17.40 -28.82
N HIS A 255 -14.49 -16.98 -28.66
CA HIS A 255 -14.10 -15.56 -28.56
C HIS A 255 -14.77 -14.81 -27.41
N TYR A 256 -14.96 -15.48 -26.28
CA TYR A 256 -15.52 -14.86 -25.07
C TYR A 256 -14.48 -14.12 -24.23
N ASP A 257 -13.20 -14.43 -24.41
CA ASP A 257 -12.04 -13.89 -23.67
C ASP A 257 -11.17 -12.95 -24.51
N HIS A 258 -11.49 -12.71 -25.78
CA HIS A 258 -10.75 -11.79 -26.64
C HIS A 258 -11.62 -11.24 -27.77
N VAL A 259 -11.23 -10.08 -28.31
CA VAL A 259 -11.76 -9.58 -29.59
C VAL A 259 -10.79 -10.01 -30.69
N HIS A 260 -11.28 -10.73 -31.69
CA HIS A 260 -10.48 -11.09 -32.86
C HIS A 260 -10.77 -10.14 -34.01
N ILE A 261 -9.72 -9.62 -34.66
CA ILE A 261 -9.84 -8.72 -35.80
C ILE A 261 -8.94 -9.23 -36.93
N SER A 262 -9.52 -9.30 -38.12
CA SER A 262 -8.83 -9.65 -39.36
C SER A 262 -8.87 -8.50 -40.36
N VAL A 263 -7.82 -8.35 -41.16
CA VAL A 263 -7.68 -7.32 -42.21
C VAL A 263 -7.53 -7.94 -43.60
N PHE A 264 -7.76 -7.15 -44.66
CA PHE A 264 -7.51 -7.57 -46.05
C PHE A 264 -6.02 -7.82 -46.34
#